data_AF-A0A9W4T1A3-F1
#
_entry.id   AF-A0A9W4T1A3-F1
#
_cell.length_a   1.000
_cell.length_b   1.000
_cell.length_c   1.000
_cell.angle_alpha   90.00
_cell.angle_beta   90.00
_cell.angle_gamma   90.00
#
_symmetry.space_group_name_H-M   'P 1'
#
loop_
_entity.id
_entity.type
_entity.pdbx_description
1 polymer ?
#
loop_
_entity_poly.entity_id
_entity_poly.type
_entity_poly.pdbx_seq_one_letter_code
_entity_poly.pdbx_strand_id
1 'polypeptide(L)'
;MSKSEMIISIDNINILILIDKLFTHLNKTQAKFNETNHFINESIVLSSLSTEDIYNWLKVNQNEPKNVFLLGIFSYFNIISLKDNNNEGFNYFLKSADNCPIAQLYLGKCYTRGFGTEINANLAFNWKKKAAENEIIYAQLELGYLYKT
;
A
#
# COMPACT_ATOMS: atom_id res chain seq x y z
N MET A 1 28.80 -0.04 -17.39
CA MET A 1 28.65 1.43 -17.30
C MET A 1 27.96 1.77 -15.99
N SER A 2 28.47 2.79 -15.32
CA SER A 2 28.44 3.06 -13.88
C SER A 2 27.07 3.38 -13.29
N LYS A 3 26.92 3.08 -11.99
CA LYS A 3 25.90 3.64 -11.08
C LYS A 3 25.75 5.12 -11.39
N SER A 4 24.63 5.50 -12.00
CA SER A 4 24.29 6.90 -12.21
C SER A 4 24.19 7.57 -10.85
N GLU A 5 25.10 8.49 -10.58
CA GLU A 5 24.95 9.49 -9.54
C GLU A 5 23.65 10.25 -9.86
N MET A 6 22.57 9.84 -9.21
CA MET A 6 21.28 10.50 -9.31
C MET A 6 21.44 11.84 -8.60
N ILE A 7 21.43 12.94 -9.34
CA ILE A 7 21.32 14.29 -8.77
C ILE A 7 20.01 14.30 -7.97
N ILE A 8 20.12 14.33 -6.63
CA ILE A 8 18.96 14.37 -5.75
C ILE A 8 18.41 15.80 -5.83
N SER A 9 17.32 15.98 -6.57
CA SER A 9 16.55 17.24 -6.54
C SER A 9 15.88 17.42 -5.18
N ILE A 10 15.54 18.67 -4.82
CA ILE A 10 14.80 18.95 -3.59
C ILE A 10 13.42 18.24 -3.58
N ASP A 11 12.82 18.09 -4.76
CA ASP A 11 11.57 17.36 -4.94
C ASP A 11 11.74 15.87 -4.62
N ASN A 12 12.86 15.24 -4.98
CA ASN A 12 13.15 13.86 -4.60
C ASN A 12 13.26 13.69 -3.07
N ILE A 13 13.86 14.66 -2.37
CA ILE A 13 13.94 14.62 -0.90
C ILE A 13 12.55 14.75 -0.29
N ASN A 14 11.74 15.69 -0.77
CA ASN A 14 10.38 15.89 -0.28
C ASN A 14 9.49 14.66 -0.51
N ILE A 15 9.62 14.00 -1.68
CA ILE A 15 8.91 12.76 -1.99
C ILE A 15 9.30 11.65 -1.00
N LEU A 16 10.60 11.49 -0.70
CA LEU A 16 11.07 10.50 0.27
C LEU A 16 10.47 10.74 1.67
N ILE A 17 10.51 11.99 2.14
CA ILE A 17 9.94 12.38 3.44
C ILE A 17 8.43 12.06 3.49
N LEU A 18 7.71 12.40 2.42
CA LEU A 18 6.27 12.11 2.31
C LEU A 18 6.00 10.61 2.32
N ILE A 19 6.74 9.83 1.54
CA ILE A 19 6.61 8.36 1.47
C ILE A 19 6.81 7.73 2.86
N ASP A 20 7.84 8.16 3.59
CA ASP A 20 8.11 7.64 4.94
C ASP A 20 7.00 8.02 5.92
N LYS A 21 6.47 9.24 5.83
CA LYS A 21 5.31 9.68 6.63
C LYS A 21 4.07 8.83 6.32
N LEU A 22 3.75 8.63 5.04
CA LEU A 22 2.61 7.84 4.60
C LEU A 22 2.73 6.38 5.07
N PHE A 23 3.88 5.76 4.81
CA PHE A 23 4.12 4.36 5.18
C PHE A 23 4.07 4.15 6.70
N THR A 24 4.67 5.05 7.47
CA THR A 24 4.64 4.99 8.95
C THR A 24 3.21 5.10 9.48
N HIS A 25 2.42 6.03 8.95
CA HIS A 25 1.03 6.20 9.36
C HIS A 25 0.19 4.95 9.00
N LEU A 26 0.36 4.41 7.80
CA LEU A 26 -0.37 3.20 7.34
C LEU A 26 -0.05 1.98 8.22
N ASN A 27 1.22 1.78 8.59
CA ASN A 27 1.60 0.68 9.49
C ASN A 27 1.07 0.88 10.91
N LYS A 28 1.03 2.12 11.41
CA LYS A 28 0.51 2.41 12.75
C LYS A 28 -1.01 2.22 12.83
N THR A 29 -1.73 2.63 11.80
CA THR A 29 -3.19 2.60 11.79
C THR A 29 -3.75 1.28 11.28
N GLN A 30 -2.98 0.54 10.46
CA GLN A 30 -3.38 -0.73 9.82
C GLN A 30 -4.77 -0.64 9.16
N ALA A 31 -5.04 0.55 8.61
CA ALA A 31 -6.30 1.28 8.77
C ALA A 31 -7.60 0.65 8.25
N LYS A 32 -8.67 1.20 8.83
CA LYS A 32 -10.04 1.26 8.30
C LYS A 32 -10.03 2.13 7.04
N PHE A 33 -10.67 1.64 5.97
CA PHE A 33 -10.60 2.20 4.61
C PHE A 33 -10.76 3.73 4.51
N ASN A 34 -11.71 4.32 5.24
CA ASN A 34 -12.05 5.74 5.11
C ASN A 34 -11.00 6.69 5.71
N GLU A 35 -10.33 6.29 6.79
CA GLU A 35 -9.32 7.12 7.46
C GLU A 35 -8.04 7.22 6.61
N THR A 36 -7.70 6.14 5.90
CA THR A 36 -6.52 6.09 5.02
C THR A 36 -6.59 7.09 3.88
N ASN A 37 -7.71 7.13 3.15
CA ASN A 37 -7.84 7.95 1.94
C ASN A 37 -7.74 9.44 2.28
N HIS A 38 -8.42 9.87 3.35
CA HIS A 38 -8.35 11.26 3.81
C HIS A 38 -6.93 11.68 4.18
N PHE A 39 -6.23 10.88 4.98
CA PHE A 39 -4.87 11.19 5.41
C PHE A 39 -3.86 11.30 4.25
N ILE A 40 -3.97 10.42 3.25
CA ILE A 40 -3.09 10.45 2.08
C ILE A 40 -3.31 11.75 1.30
N ASN A 41 -4.56 12.07 0.98
CA ASN A 41 -4.89 13.28 0.22
C ASN A 41 -4.44 14.54 0.97
N GLU A 42 -4.70 14.62 2.28
CA GLU A 42 -4.25 15.74 3.11
C GLU A 42 -2.71 15.86 3.12
N SER A 43 -2.01 14.74 3.30
CA SER A 43 -0.54 14.74 3.34
C SER A 43 0.10 15.16 2.02
N ILE A 44 -0.50 14.76 0.88
CA ILE A 44 -0.05 15.20 -0.45
C ILE A 44 -0.26 16.71 -0.58
N VAL A 45 -1.44 17.23 -0.26
CA VAL A 45 -1.74 18.66 -0.34
C VAL A 45 -0.76 19.49 0.49
N LEU A 46 -0.49 19.07 1.73
CA LEU A 46 0.45 19.78 2.62
C LEU A 46 1.90 19.73 2.13
N SER A 47 2.28 18.70 1.37
CA SER A 47 3.64 18.58 0.81
C SER A 47 3.91 19.52 -0.37
N SER A 48 2.87 20.11 -0.98
CA SER A 48 2.93 20.88 -2.22
C SER A 48 3.49 20.11 -3.43
N LEU A 49 3.58 18.78 -3.35
CA LEU A 49 3.98 17.89 -4.44
C LEU A 49 2.76 17.48 -5.27
N SER A 50 2.97 17.20 -6.56
CA SER A 50 1.90 16.66 -7.39
C SER A 50 1.73 15.15 -7.15
N THR A 51 0.48 14.68 -7.14
CA THR A 51 0.17 13.24 -7.03
C THR A 51 0.81 12.45 -8.17
N GLU A 52 0.86 13.04 -9.37
CA GLU A 52 1.46 12.44 -10.57
C GLU A 52 2.97 12.24 -10.40
N ASP A 53 3.69 13.25 -9.89
CA ASP A 53 5.13 13.16 -9.65
C ASP A 53 5.46 12.12 -8.59
N ILE A 54 4.70 12.09 -7.49
CA ILE A 54 4.88 11.08 -6.43
C ILE A 54 4.66 9.67 -7.01
N TYR A 55 3.59 9.49 -7.78
CA TYR A 55 3.24 8.19 -8.33
C TYR A 55 4.25 7.72 -9.40
N ASN A 56 4.72 8.62 -10.27
CA ASN A 56 5.76 8.31 -11.25
C ASN A 56 7.10 8.02 -10.58
N TRP A 57 7.44 8.76 -9.53
CA TRP A 57 8.63 8.48 -8.72
C TRP A 57 8.54 7.08 -8.10
N LEU A 58 7.40 6.70 -7.53
CA LEU A 58 7.17 5.36 -6.99
C LEU A 58 7.29 4.28 -8.09
N LYS A 59 6.80 4.54 -9.31
CA LYS A 59 6.92 3.61 -10.46
C LYS A 59 8.38 3.34 -10.84
N VAL A 60 9.25 4.33 -10.78
CA VAL A 60 10.69 4.19 -11.04
C VAL A 60 11.41 3.49 -9.88
N ASN A 61 10.98 3.73 -8.65
CA ASN A 61 11.68 3.28 -7.43
C ASN A 61 11.01 2.06 -6.76
N GLN A 62 10.75 1.00 -7.53
CA GLN A 62 10.11 -0.24 -7.03
C GLN A 62 11.06 -1.23 -6.32
N ASN A 63 12.30 -0.82 -6.07
CA ASN A 63 13.31 -1.62 -5.36
C ASN A 63 12.96 -1.82 -3.87
N GLU A 64 12.27 -0.87 -3.27
CA GLU A 64 11.84 -0.95 -1.87
C GLU A 64 10.41 -1.52 -1.77
N PRO A 65 10.16 -2.55 -0.93
CA PRO A 65 8.83 -3.14 -0.75
C PRO A 65 7.76 -2.13 -0.35
N LYS A 66 8.12 -1.12 0.46
CA LYS A 66 7.21 -0.03 0.85
C LYS A 66 6.74 0.81 -0.33
N ASN A 67 7.60 1.04 -1.32
CA ASN A 67 7.27 1.84 -2.50
C ASN A 67 6.28 1.08 -3.39
N VAL A 68 6.53 -0.21 -3.59
CA VAL A 68 5.61 -1.10 -4.32
C VAL A 68 4.26 -1.19 -3.59
N PHE A 69 4.27 -1.33 -2.26
CA PHE A 69 3.04 -1.28 -1.46
C PHE A 69 2.29 0.03 -1.64
N LEU A 70 2.98 1.18 -1.63
CA LEU A 70 2.36 2.50 -1.80
C LEU A 70 1.77 2.71 -3.21
N LEU A 71 2.36 2.14 -4.27
CA LEU A 71 1.71 2.09 -5.59
C LEU A 71 0.37 1.35 -5.50
N GLY A 72 0.34 0.25 -4.77
CA GLY A 72 -0.87 -0.51 -4.49
C GLY A 72 -1.92 0.34 -3.78
N ILE A 73 -1.51 1.10 -2.76
CA ILE A 73 -2.39 2.00 -2.00
C ILE A 73 -2.94 3.12 -2.89
N PHE A 74 -2.10 3.80 -3.69
CA PHE A 74 -2.54 4.87 -4.57
C PHE A 74 -3.59 4.39 -5.58
N SER A 75 -3.39 3.18 -6.12
CA SER A 75 -4.30 2.56 -7.09
C SER A 75 -5.58 2.07 -6.41
N TYR A 76 -5.47 1.40 -5.27
CA TYR A 76 -6.60 0.82 -4.52
C TYR A 76 -7.59 1.87 -3.98
N PHE A 77 -7.09 3.04 -3.57
CA PHE A 77 -7.92 4.15 -3.10
C PHE A 77 -8.30 5.14 -4.20
N ASN A 78 -7.89 4.89 -5.45
CA ASN A 78 -8.08 5.81 -6.58
C ASN A 78 -7.56 7.24 -6.28
N ILE A 79 -6.42 7.35 -5.59
CA ILE A 79 -5.75 8.63 -5.28
C ILE A 79 -5.33 9.33 -6.57
N ILE A 80 -4.86 8.54 -7.52
CA ILE A 80 -4.62 8.96 -8.89
C ILE A 80 -5.78 8.45 -9.75
N SER A 81 -6.30 9.27 -10.66
CA SER A 81 -7.37 8.85 -11.58
C SER A 81 -6.74 8.41 -12.91
N LEU A 82 -6.39 7.13 -13.02
CA LEU A 82 -5.95 6.52 -14.27
C LEU A 82 -7.02 5.55 -14.77
N LYS A 83 -7.08 5.33 -16.09
CA LYS A 83 -7.85 4.21 -16.65
C LYS A 83 -7.25 2.91 -16.09
N ASP A 84 -8.07 2.08 -15.43
CA ASP A 84 -7.79 0.70 -15.01
C ASP A 84 -7.10 0.43 -13.64
N ASN A 85 -7.09 1.40 -12.72
CA ASN A 85 -6.39 1.30 -11.42
C ASN A 85 -6.75 0.13 -10.49
N ASN A 86 -8.00 -0.34 -10.47
CA ASN A 86 -8.43 -1.34 -9.49
C ASN A 86 -7.68 -2.68 -9.65
N ASN A 87 -7.29 -3.03 -10.87
CA ASN A 87 -6.49 -4.24 -11.14
C ASN A 87 -5.02 -4.05 -10.78
N GLU A 88 -4.49 -2.82 -10.92
CA GLU A 88 -3.10 -2.51 -10.57
C GLU A 88 -2.86 -2.61 -9.06
N GLY A 89 -3.80 -2.15 -8.25
CA GLY A 89 -3.69 -2.21 -6.78
C GLY A 89 -3.40 -3.63 -6.27
N PHE A 90 -4.18 -4.60 -6.74
CA PHE A 90 -4.00 -6.02 -6.43
C PHE A 90 -2.59 -6.52 -6.80
N ASN A 91 -2.13 -6.22 -8.02
CA ASN A 91 -0.83 -6.67 -8.51
C ASN A 91 0.34 -6.12 -7.67
N TYR A 92 0.25 -4.85 -7.25
CA TYR A 92 1.27 -4.25 -6.38
C TYR A 92 1.27 -4.83 -4.97
N PHE A 93 0.09 -5.13 -4.40
CA PHE A 93 0.04 -5.85 -3.12
C PHE A 93 0.61 -7.25 -3.25
N LEU A 94 0.27 -7.99 -4.31
CA LEU A 94 0.84 -9.30 -4.59
C LEU A 94 2.37 -9.26 -4.68
N LYS A 95 2.92 -8.27 -5.41
CA LYS A 95 4.36 -8.10 -5.60
C LYS A 95 5.11 -7.73 -4.31
N SER A 96 4.46 -7.06 -3.36
CA SER A 96 5.10 -6.59 -2.12
C SER A 96 4.82 -7.48 -0.90
N ALA A 97 3.84 -8.38 -0.96
CA ALA A 97 3.35 -9.15 0.18
C ALA A 97 4.42 -10.01 0.89
N ASP A 98 5.44 -10.49 0.19
CA ASP A 98 6.48 -11.31 0.82
C ASP A 98 7.45 -10.50 1.67
N ASN A 99 7.64 -9.21 1.39
CA ASN A 99 8.60 -8.34 2.09
C ASN A 99 7.95 -7.12 2.77
N CYS A 100 6.62 -7.02 2.72
CA CYS A 100 5.85 -5.94 3.33
C CYS A 100 4.63 -6.54 4.06
N PRO A 101 4.72 -6.80 5.37
CA PRO A 101 3.64 -7.43 6.14
C PRO A 101 2.27 -6.78 5.97
N ILE A 102 2.22 -5.44 5.93
CA ILE A 102 0.96 -4.72 5.72
C ILE A 102 0.34 -5.00 4.35
N ALA A 103 1.13 -5.28 3.32
CA ALA A 103 0.61 -5.64 1.99
C ALA A 103 -0.14 -6.98 2.02
N GLN A 104 0.21 -7.91 2.91
CA GLN A 104 -0.51 -9.19 3.09
C GLN A 104 -1.95 -8.94 3.57
N LEU A 105 -2.15 -7.98 4.48
CA LEU A 105 -3.48 -7.58 4.93
C LEU A 105 -4.32 -7.02 3.77
N TYR A 106 -3.72 -6.15 2.93
CA TYR A 106 -4.42 -5.57 1.78
C TYR A 106 -4.71 -6.61 0.69
N LEU A 107 -3.82 -7.57 0.47
CA LEU A 107 -4.06 -8.70 -0.44
C LEU A 107 -5.22 -9.57 0.06
N GLY A 108 -5.28 -9.84 1.36
CA GLY A 108 -6.43 -10.50 1.99
C GLY A 108 -7.74 -9.71 1.82
N LYS A 109 -7.70 -8.38 1.95
CA LYS A 109 -8.86 -7.50 1.67
C LYS A 109 -9.28 -7.55 0.20
N CYS A 110 -8.33 -7.64 -0.73
CA CYS A 110 -8.62 -7.78 -2.17
C CYS A 110 -9.38 -9.06 -2.46
N TYR A 111 -8.90 -10.22 -1.98
CA TYR A 111 -9.61 -11.49 -2.13
C TYR A 111 -10.96 -11.54 -1.40
N THR A 112 -11.11 -10.78 -0.30
CA THR A 112 -12.41 -10.68 0.41
C THR A 112 -13.46 -9.97 -0.44
N ARG A 113 -13.07 -8.94 -1.19
CA ARG A 113 -14.01 -8.03 -1.88
C ARG A 113 -14.00 -8.13 -3.39
N GLY A 114 -13.09 -8.93 -3.96
CA GLY A 114 -12.90 -9.05 -5.40
C GLY A 114 -12.26 -7.81 -6.04
N PHE A 115 -11.40 -7.09 -5.31
CA PHE A 115 -10.68 -5.95 -5.88
C PHE A 115 -9.49 -6.42 -6.70
N GLY A 116 -9.56 -6.29 -8.02
CA GLY A 116 -8.51 -6.70 -8.94
C GLY A 116 -8.33 -8.22 -9.06
N THR A 117 -9.22 -9.00 -8.46
CA THR A 117 -9.23 -10.47 -8.44
C THR A 117 -10.66 -10.96 -8.24
N GLU A 118 -10.93 -12.23 -8.49
CA GLU A 118 -12.17 -12.87 -8.03
C GLU A 118 -12.21 -12.95 -6.49
N ILE A 119 -13.42 -12.99 -5.92
CA ILE A 119 -13.63 -13.23 -4.49
C ILE A 119 -13.17 -14.64 -4.16
N ASN A 120 -12.29 -14.78 -3.16
CA ASN A 120 -11.80 -16.07 -2.71
C ASN A 120 -11.57 -16.06 -1.19
N ALA A 121 -12.49 -16.64 -0.44
CA ALA A 121 -12.45 -16.66 1.03
C ALA A 121 -11.22 -17.41 1.58
N ASN A 122 -10.80 -18.51 0.94
CA ASN A 122 -9.65 -19.30 1.39
C ASN A 122 -8.35 -18.53 1.23
N LEU A 123 -8.14 -17.88 0.08
CA LEU A 123 -6.97 -17.02 -0.15
C LEU A 123 -7.00 -15.80 0.77
N ALA A 124 -8.17 -15.18 0.95
CA ALA A 124 -8.34 -14.07 1.89
C ALA A 124 -7.91 -14.47 3.31
N PHE A 125 -8.38 -15.62 3.80
CA PHE A 125 -8.02 -16.14 5.12
C PHE A 125 -6.53 -16.42 5.24
N ASN A 126 -5.92 -17.09 4.26
CA ASN A 126 -4.50 -17.45 4.29
C ASN A 126 -3.60 -16.20 4.33
N TRP A 127 -3.91 -15.17 3.52
CA TRP A 127 -3.14 -13.93 3.52
C TRP A 127 -3.31 -13.13 4.81
N LYS A 128 -4.52 -13.08 5.37
CA LYS A 128 -4.75 -12.46 6.70
C LYS A 128 -4.04 -13.22 7.81
N LYS A 129 -4.01 -14.56 7.75
CA LYS A 129 -3.23 -15.39 8.68
C LYS A 129 -1.75 -15.07 8.63
N LYS A 130 -1.16 -15.01 7.43
CA LYS A 130 0.25 -14.60 7.25
C LYS A 130 0.50 -13.18 7.79
N ALA A 131 -0.43 -12.25 7.58
CA ALA A 131 -0.32 -10.89 8.13
C ALA A 131 -0.34 -10.90 9.67
N ALA A 132 -1.21 -11.71 10.28
CA ALA A 132 -1.31 -11.84 11.73
C ALA A 132 -0.05 -12.49 12.36
N GLU A 133 0.54 -13.46 11.67
CA GLU A 133 1.83 -14.06 12.03
C GLU A 133 2.98 -13.05 11.94
N ASN A 134 2.88 -12.06 11.06
CA ASN A 134 3.79 -10.91 10.96
C ASN A 134 3.32 -9.70 11.80
N GLU A 135 2.60 -9.94 12.90
CA GLU A 135 2.24 -8.94 13.91
C GLU A 135 1.36 -7.78 13.41
N ILE A 136 0.65 -7.97 12.29
CA ILE A 136 -0.41 -7.04 11.88
C ILE A 136 -1.62 -7.20 12.80
N ILE A 137 -1.66 -6.39 13.85
CA ILE A 137 -2.71 -6.27 14.87
C ILE A 137 -4.13 -6.37 14.29
N TYR A 138 -4.44 -5.68 13.20
CA TYR A 138 -5.77 -5.72 12.59
C TYR A 138 -6.11 -7.12 12.05
N ALA A 139 -5.14 -7.81 11.47
CA ALA A 139 -5.33 -9.19 11.01
C ALA A 139 -5.49 -10.16 12.19
N GLN A 140 -4.74 -9.96 13.28
CA GLN A 140 -4.89 -10.73 14.52
C GLN A 140 -6.30 -10.55 15.11
N LEU A 141 -6.82 -9.33 15.14
CA LEU A 141 -8.17 -9.03 15.59
C LEU A 141 -9.23 -9.69 14.70
N GLU A 142 -9.13 -9.56 13.38
CA GLU A 142 -10.09 -10.19 12.44
C GLU A 142 -10.14 -11.71 12.61
N LEU A 143 -8.98 -12.37 12.76
CA LEU A 143 -8.93 -13.82 12.99
C LEU A 143 -9.45 -14.20 14.38
N GLY A 144 -9.16 -13.39 15.39
CA GLY A 144 -9.70 -13.58 16.74
C GLY A 144 -11.23 -13.55 16.77
N TYR A 145 -11.86 -12.67 15.99
CA TYR A 145 -13.31 -12.67 15.82
C TYR A 145 -13.81 -13.94 15.11
N LEU A 146 -13.13 -14.38 14.05
CA LEU A 146 -13.53 -15.55 13.28
C LEU A 146 -13.44 -16.86 14.09
N TYR A 147 -12.45 -17.02 14.96
CA TYR A 147 -12.33 -18.21 15.82
C TYR A 147 -13.23 -18.17 17.06
N LYS A 148 -13.75 -16.99 17.43
CA LYS A 148 -14.67 -16.83 18.55
C LYS A 148 -16.12 -17.17 18.18
N THR A 149 -16.46 -17.06 16.90
CA THR A 149 -17.78 -17.37 16.31
C THR A 149 -17.86 -18.82 15.88
#